data_AF-A0A9P6IXG5-F1
#
_entry.id   AF-A0A9P6IXG5-F1
#
_cell.length_a   1.000
_cell.length_b   1.000
_cell.length_c   1.000
_cell.angle_alpha   90.00
_cell.angle_beta   90.00
_cell.angle_gamma   90.00
#
_symmetry.space_group_name_H-M   'P 1'
#
loop_
_entity.id
_entity.type
_entity.pdbx_description
1 polymer ?
#
loop_
_entity_poly.entity_id
_entity_poly.type
_entity_poly.pdbx_seq_one_letter_code
_entity_poly.pdbx_strand_id
1 'polypeptide(L)'
;MKVKATQGTRQDARKEVGSSTTAARSSFLKWSFRLLPVMLFTGYTYSTRGPFQSYACITFNRNCRSFTPETPLHLEGTFERQQYYGPVLDYYTKLFHHHDDLGGSLAVFVEGKPVIDLFAGSKDLEGKIPYDNQTLQQVYSSGKAVEGIVIARLVQKGLLDYEAKVSQYWPEFAVNGKEEVRLVDVMVHESGVFHLDDDRWDLTWESLKESEKFSERLARQRHYFGQTDQPANSTRTATRAYQAVSRGWYLNEIVRREDPQQRTIGQIAHDELMHDYKDLELHYAHFRNPLDWESRLSPMVDYPVVRIVARLLIPRFIQTNKYFGYPDLAPLHALVGQLIRKWSVSSKALTPRMAPFAHSFRTKEAHATESTSFSLKTNAHTLAKLAAMMANKGASLDPSQEPDLLSRKIYEEATSFHSNLPCTITFETIPLSRGGWVKTRDFYGDGALKGVLVQGWGGAGGSLVLWMEELGIGFSYVTNAFGAAEAVLGDFRGKNLLEKVVQARKEELGLL
;
A
#
# COMPACT_ATOMS: atom_id res chain seq x y z
N MET A 1 85.78 14.39 43.51
CA MET A 1 86.05 14.19 44.96
C MET A 1 84.79 14.55 45.72
N LYS A 2 84.32 13.65 46.60
CA LYS A 2 83.23 13.77 47.59
C LYS A 2 81.75 13.84 47.15
N VAL A 3 81.16 12.65 47.27
CA VAL A 3 79.79 12.26 47.64
C VAL A 3 79.07 13.23 48.58
N LYS A 4 77.78 13.47 48.32
CA LYS A 4 76.71 13.36 49.32
C LYS A 4 75.39 12.96 48.67
N ALA A 5 74.91 11.80 49.08
CA ALA A 5 73.58 11.29 48.82
C ALA A 5 72.62 11.76 49.93
N THR A 6 71.36 11.99 49.58
CA THR A 6 70.24 11.70 50.46
C THR A 6 69.03 11.29 49.62
N GLN A 7 68.58 10.05 49.87
CA GLN A 7 67.26 9.49 49.55
C GLN A 7 66.18 10.40 50.15
N GLY A 8 64.94 10.53 49.65
CA GLY A 8 64.18 9.83 48.65
C GLY A 8 62.69 10.07 48.98
N THR A 9 61.81 10.12 47.98
CA THR A 9 60.40 9.71 48.12
C THR A 9 59.85 9.44 46.73
N ARG A 10 59.40 8.20 46.56
CA ARG A 10 58.71 7.67 45.40
C ARG A 10 57.23 7.69 45.76
N GLN A 11 56.43 8.59 45.18
CA GLN A 11 54.97 8.40 45.14
C GLN A 11 54.33 9.24 44.04
N ASP A 12 53.63 8.51 43.18
CA ASP A 12 52.41 8.89 42.46
C ASP A 12 52.49 9.69 41.16
N ALA A 13 52.94 8.95 40.13
CA ALA A 13 52.36 9.03 38.79
C ALA A 13 50.86 8.62 38.83
N ARG A 14 49.96 9.57 39.06
CA ARG A 14 48.50 9.35 38.88
C ARG A 14 47.71 10.65 38.70
N LYS A 15 48.03 11.44 37.67
CA LYS A 15 47.17 12.55 37.22
C LYS A 15 47.30 12.74 35.71
N GLU A 16 46.63 11.91 34.91
CA GLU A 16 46.28 12.24 33.52
C GLU A 16 45.34 11.20 32.85
N VAL A 17 44.19 10.88 33.46
CA VAL A 17 43.11 10.13 32.76
C VAL A 17 41.71 10.63 33.17
N GLY A 18 41.57 11.93 33.51
CA GLY A 18 40.35 12.46 34.16
C GLY A 18 39.51 13.47 33.37
N SER A 19 39.99 14.04 32.25
CA SER A 19 39.38 15.26 31.68
C SER A 19 38.61 15.08 30.36
N SER A 20 38.78 13.99 29.61
CA SER A 20 38.10 13.82 28.31
C SER A 20 36.68 13.24 28.42
N THR A 21 36.40 12.43 29.46
CA THR A 21 35.09 11.78 29.66
C THR A 21 34.05 12.70 30.31
N THR A 22 34.49 13.68 31.10
CA THR A 22 33.64 14.68 31.78
C THR A 22 33.14 15.77 30.82
N ALA A 23 33.96 16.21 29.87
CA ALA A 23 33.56 17.19 28.85
C ALA A 23 32.49 16.62 27.90
N ALA A 24 32.66 15.37 27.43
CA ALA A 24 31.69 14.68 26.59
C ALA A 24 30.35 14.42 27.30
N ARG A 25 30.38 14.03 28.59
CA ARG A 25 29.18 13.90 29.42
C ARG A 25 28.46 15.23 29.63
N SER A 26 29.17 16.35 29.79
CA SER A 26 28.56 17.68 29.98
C SER A 26 27.89 18.21 28.70
N SER A 27 28.45 17.89 27.53
CA SER A 27 27.87 18.20 26.21
C SER A 27 26.58 17.43 25.98
N PHE A 28 26.58 16.13 26.29
CA PHE A 28 25.41 15.26 26.18
C PHE A 28 24.27 15.71 27.11
N LEU A 29 24.58 16.08 28.37
CA LEU A 29 23.59 16.55 29.34
C LEU A 29 22.97 17.92 28.99
N LYS A 30 23.75 18.80 28.34
CA LYS A 30 23.26 20.09 27.84
C LYS A 30 22.37 19.93 26.61
N TRP A 31 22.68 18.97 25.75
CA TRP A 31 21.84 18.62 24.59
C TRP A 31 20.53 17.96 25.01
N SER A 32 20.54 17.06 25.99
CA SER A 32 19.32 16.39 26.48
C SER A 32 18.33 17.36 27.13
N PHE A 33 18.80 18.35 27.90
CA PHE A 33 17.94 19.41 28.45
C PHE A 33 17.34 20.33 27.38
N ARG A 34 18.08 20.60 26.28
CA ARG A 34 17.58 21.42 25.17
C ARG A 34 16.57 20.69 24.29
N LEU A 35 16.66 19.36 24.19
CA LEU A 35 15.74 18.53 23.43
C LEU A 35 14.48 18.15 24.22
N LEU A 36 14.49 18.18 25.55
CA LEU A 36 13.36 17.74 26.38
C LEU A 36 12.05 18.52 26.10
N PRO A 37 12.04 19.86 25.98
CA PRO A 37 10.82 20.59 25.60
C PRO A 37 10.31 20.19 24.22
N VAL A 38 11.22 19.97 23.25
CA VAL A 38 10.87 19.51 21.91
C VAL A 38 10.28 18.10 21.96
N MET A 39 10.85 17.18 22.75
CA MET A 39 10.34 15.82 22.93
C MET A 39 8.98 15.79 23.62
N LEU A 40 8.78 16.58 24.68
CA LEU A 40 7.49 16.69 25.38
C LEU A 40 6.42 17.30 24.48
N PHE A 41 6.76 18.37 23.77
CA PHE A 41 5.88 19.01 22.81
C PHE A 41 5.52 18.08 21.64
N THR A 42 6.51 17.36 21.11
CA THR A 42 6.34 16.36 20.07
C THR A 42 5.46 15.20 20.55
N GLY A 43 5.70 14.69 21.75
CA GLY A 43 4.87 13.65 22.36
C GLY A 43 3.43 14.09 22.57
N TYR A 44 3.22 15.30 23.08
CA TYR A 44 1.88 15.89 23.29
C TYR A 44 1.12 16.08 21.98
N THR A 45 1.75 16.69 20.97
CA THR A 45 1.12 16.90 19.66
C THR A 45 0.85 15.58 18.94
N TYR A 46 1.72 14.60 19.13
CA TYR A 46 1.54 13.25 18.63
C TYR A 46 0.31 12.59 19.25
N SER A 47 0.19 12.60 20.59
CA SER A 47 -0.85 11.88 21.35
C SER A 47 -2.23 12.52 21.41
N THR A 48 -2.35 13.80 21.06
CA THR A 48 -3.61 14.54 21.25
C THR A 48 -4.25 15.05 19.96
N ARG A 49 -3.60 14.87 18.80
CA ARG A 49 -4.09 15.42 17.52
C ARG A 49 -3.85 14.43 16.39
N GLY A 50 -4.78 14.33 15.45
CA GLY A 50 -4.58 13.61 14.20
C GLY A 50 -3.55 14.28 13.28
N PRO A 51 -2.97 13.52 12.32
CA PRO A 51 -1.92 14.01 11.42
C PRO A 51 -2.37 15.13 10.48
N PHE A 52 -3.61 15.16 10.00
CA PHE A 52 -4.03 16.08 8.91
C PHE A 52 -4.54 17.45 9.38
N GLN A 53 -4.16 17.84 10.61
CA GLN A 53 -4.46 19.15 11.17
C GLN A 53 -3.55 20.24 10.61
N SER A 54 -4.01 21.50 10.70
CA SER A 54 -3.21 22.66 10.29
C SER A 54 -1.89 22.75 11.08
N TYR A 55 -0.84 23.32 10.50
CA TYR A 55 0.42 23.52 11.22
C TYR A 55 0.23 24.35 12.50
N ALA A 56 -0.64 25.37 12.47
CA ALA A 56 -0.98 26.17 13.64
C ALA A 56 -1.68 25.35 14.72
N CYS A 57 -2.54 24.40 14.33
CA CYS A 57 -3.18 23.49 15.27
C CYS A 57 -2.16 22.55 15.87
N ILE A 58 -1.40 21.84 15.03
CA ILE A 58 -0.36 20.90 15.48
C ILE A 58 0.64 21.62 16.38
N THR A 59 1.10 22.83 16.02
CA THR A 59 2.20 23.50 16.72
C THR A 59 1.75 24.34 17.92
N PHE A 60 0.56 24.95 17.88
CA PHE A 60 0.18 25.98 18.85
C PHE A 60 -1.22 25.81 19.44
N ASN A 61 -1.93 24.72 19.14
CA ASN A 61 -3.34 24.55 19.51
C ASN A 61 -4.25 25.67 19.00
N ARG A 62 -3.92 26.26 17.85
CA ARG A 62 -4.70 27.37 17.27
C ARG A 62 -5.31 26.94 15.96
N ASN A 63 -6.55 27.34 15.73
CA ASN A 63 -7.28 27.03 14.48
C ASN A 63 -7.26 25.53 14.16
N CYS A 64 -7.49 24.72 15.20
CA CYS A 64 -7.72 23.29 15.02
C CYS A 64 -9.04 23.08 14.32
N ARG A 65 -9.01 22.22 13.29
CA ARG A 65 -10.23 21.76 12.64
C ARG A 65 -10.91 20.80 13.61
N SER A 66 -12.20 20.94 13.77
CA SER A 66 -13.05 19.98 14.46
C SER A 66 -14.41 20.08 13.80
N PHE A 67 -15.10 18.97 13.62
CA PHE A 67 -16.48 19.02 13.15
C PHE A 67 -17.34 19.69 14.22
N THR A 68 -17.97 20.80 13.85
CA THR A 68 -18.88 21.56 14.72
C THR A 68 -20.28 21.54 14.11
N PRO A 69 -21.34 21.99 14.82
CA PRO A 69 -22.66 22.14 14.22
C PRO A 69 -22.66 23.02 12.96
N GLU A 70 -21.75 23.98 12.87
CA GLU A 70 -21.60 24.88 11.72
C GLU A 70 -20.86 24.25 10.53
N THR A 71 -20.05 23.21 10.78
CA THR A 71 -19.36 22.41 9.75
C THR A 71 -19.41 20.92 10.16
N PRO A 72 -20.60 20.28 10.07
CA PRO A 72 -20.77 18.91 10.52
C PRO A 72 -19.94 17.96 9.66
N LEU A 73 -19.61 16.79 10.22
CA LEU A 73 -19.04 15.71 9.43
C LEU A 73 -20.05 15.35 8.33
N HIS A 74 -19.68 15.57 7.07
CA HIS A 74 -20.43 15.01 5.96
C HIS A 74 -20.28 13.49 6.03
N LEU A 75 -21.41 12.80 6.10
CA LEU A 75 -21.53 11.35 6.11
C LEU A 75 -22.77 11.01 5.29
N GLU A 76 -22.58 10.32 4.16
CA GLU A 76 -23.63 9.95 3.22
C GLU A 76 -23.48 8.48 2.84
N GLY A 77 -24.58 7.85 2.43
CA GLY A 77 -24.59 6.52 1.82
C GLY A 77 -25.58 5.58 2.48
N THR A 78 -25.36 4.28 2.29
CA THR A 78 -26.24 3.21 2.79
C THR A 78 -25.58 2.48 3.95
N PHE A 79 -26.38 2.21 4.99
CA PHE A 79 -25.95 1.46 6.15
C PHE A 79 -27.08 0.56 6.66
N GLU A 80 -26.93 -0.74 6.49
CA GLU A 80 -27.90 -1.75 6.86
C GLU A 80 -27.43 -2.58 8.07
N ARG A 81 -28.35 -3.36 8.64
CA ARG A 81 -28.07 -4.33 9.73
C ARG A 81 -27.35 -3.68 10.93
N GLN A 82 -27.83 -2.50 11.31
CA GLN A 82 -27.21 -1.65 12.34
C GLN A 82 -26.93 -2.38 13.65
N GLN A 83 -27.77 -3.36 14.01
CA GLN A 83 -27.61 -4.17 15.23
C GLN A 83 -26.27 -4.92 15.29
N TYR A 84 -25.66 -5.25 14.15
CA TYR A 84 -24.36 -5.92 14.08
C TYR A 84 -23.25 -4.96 13.67
N TYR A 85 -23.50 -4.12 12.65
CA TYR A 85 -22.44 -3.30 12.04
C TYR A 85 -22.28 -1.91 12.68
N GLY A 86 -23.11 -1.54 13.67
CA GLY A 86 -23.03 -0.26 14.39
C GLY A 86 -21.61 0.11 14.86
N PRO A 87 -20.84 -0.82 15.48
CA PRO A 87 -19.46 -0.58 15.88
C PRO A 87 -18.50 -0.21 14.74
N VAL A 88 -18.81 -0.63 13.50
CA VAL A 88 -18.04 -0.26 12.30
C VAL A 88 -18.28 1.21 11.96
N LEU A 89 -19.55 1.63 11.94
CA LEU A 89 -19.92 3.03 11.71
C LEU A 89 -19.33 3.96 12.78
N ASP A 90 -19.39 3.56 14.05
CA ASP A 90 -18.80 4.31 15.15
C ASP A 90 -17.29 4.52 14.97
N TYR A 91 -16.57 3.47 14.56
CA TYR A 91 -15.13 3.55 14.33
C TYR A 91 -14.81 4.40 13.11
N TYR A 92 -15.53 4.21 12.00
CA TYR A 92 -15.36 4.99 10.79
C TYR A 92 -15.54 6.49 11.07
N THR A 93 -16.61 6.86 11.78
CA THR A 93 -16.88 8.24 12.20
C THR A 93 -15.79 8.79 13.13
N LYS A 94 -15.27 7.97 14.05
CA LYS A 94 -14.16 8.36 14.95
C LYS A 94 -12.88 8.71 14.19
N LEU A 95 -12.58 8.06 13.07
CA LEU A 95 -11.39 8.39 12.26
C LEU A 95 -11.38 9.87 11.85
N PHE A 96 -12.54 10.40 11.46
CA PHE A 96 -12.67 11.80 11.07
C PHE A 96 -12.65 12.72 12.29
N HIS A 97 -13.37 12.40 13.37
CA HIS A 97 -13.35 13.21 14.60
C HIS A 97 -11.96 13.30 15.24
N HIS A 98 -11.15 12.24 15.13
CA HIS A 98 -9.77 12.24 15.60
C HIS A 98 -8.78 12.80 14.57
N HIS A 99 -9.24 13.06 13.33
CA HIS A 99 -8.44 13.52 12.20
C HIS A 99 -7.33 12.53 11.79
N ASP A 100 -7.58 11.25 12.04
CA ASP A 100 -6.82 10.12 11.51
C ASP A 100 -7.13 9.91 10.01
N ASP A 101 -8.30 10.34 9.58
CA ASP A 101 -8.71 10.44 8.18
C ASP A 101 -9.20 11.88 7.87
N LEU A 102 -9.21 12.24 6.58
CA LEU A 102 -9.66 13.53 6.06
C LEU A 102 -10.94 13.36 5.23
N GLY A 103 -10.90 12.43 4.28
CA GLY A 103 -12.00 12.10 3.40
C GLY A 103 -11.82 10.68 2.84
N GLY A 104 -12.89 9.91 2.79
CA GLY A 104 -12.79 8.54 2.31
C GLY A 104 -14.13 7.91 2.04
N SER A 105 -14.07 6.66 1.59
CA SER A 105 -15.25 5.80 1.46
C SER A 105 -14.96 4.40 1.98
N LEU A 106 -16.01 3.75 2.47
CA LEU A 106 -16.01 2.40 3.03
C LEU A 106 -17.18 1.64 2.44
N ALA A 107 -16.90 0.51 1.79
CA ALA A 107 -17.92 -0.37 1.26
C ALA A 107 -17.70 -1.80 1.73
N VAL A 108 -18.78 -2.44 2.16
CA VAL A 108 -18.83 -3.81 2.67
C VAL A 108 -20.04 -4.50 2.10
N PHE A 109 -19.79 -5.62 1.43
CA PHE A 109 -20.79 -6.53 0.93
C PHE A 109 -20.74 -7.82 1.73
N VAL A 110 -21.91 -8.34 2.09
CA VAL A 110 -22.07 -9.61 2.80
C VAL A 110 -23.03 -10.48 2.00
N GLU A 111 -22.56 -11.65 1.57
CA GLU A 111 -23.31 -12.57 0.71
C GLU A 111 -23.84 -11.88 -0.56
N GLY A 112 -22.99 -11.04 -1.16
CA GLY A 112 -23.30 -10.29 -2.37
C GLY A 112 -24.21 -9.07 -2.18
N LYS A 113 -24.65 -8.76 -0.96
CA LYS A 113 -25.51 -7.59 -0.67
C LYS A 113 -24.73 -6.47 0.02
N PRO A 114 -24.84 -5.20 -0.40
CA PRO A 114 -24.20 -4.09 0.28
C PRO A 114 -24.82 -3.92 1.68
N VAL A 115 -23.99 -3.97 2.73
CA VAL A 115 -24.42 -3.69 4.12
C VAL A 115 -23.84 -2.37 4.63
N ILE A 116 -22.72 -1.93 4.06
CA ILE A 116 -22.13 -0.61 4.28
C ILE A 116 -21.71 -0.10 2.91
N ASP A 117 -22.08 1.13 2.57
CA ASP A 117 -21.54 1.87 1.45
C ASP A 117 -21.59 3.35 1.80
N LEU A 118 -20.53 3.83 2.44
CA LEU A 118 -20.48 5.12 3.12
C LEU A 118 -19.35 5.98 2.58
N PHE A 119 -19.61 7.29 2.54
CA PHE A 119 -18.69 8.35 2.15
C PHE A 119 -18.67 9.37 3.28
N ALA A 120 -17.47 9.81 3.68
CA ALA A 120 -17.35 10.75 4.77
C ALA A 120 -16.16 11.70 4.65
N GLY A 121 -16.29 12.86 5.29
CA GLY A 121 -15.23 13.85 5.37
C GLY A 121 -15.18 14.78 4.16
N SER A 122 -13.98 15.12 3.71
CA SER A 122 -13.76 16.18 2.72
C SER A 122 -12.63 15.89 1.74
N LYS A 123 -12.77 16.38 0.50
CA LYS A 123 -11.75 16.32 -0.55
C LYS A 123 -10.59 17.28 -0.30
N ASP A 124 -10.84 18.40 0.37
CA ASP A 124 -9.85 19.43 0.64
C ASP A 124 -9.49 19.48 2.13
N LEU A 125 -8.34 20.08 2.41
CA LEU A 125 -7.89 20.25 3.78
C LEU A 125 -8.88 21.16 4.52
N GLU A 126 -9.37 22.20 3.88
CA GLU A 126 -10.21 23.24 4.47
C GLU A 126 -11.59 22.74 4.91
N GLY A 127 -12.00 21.52 4.52
CA GLY A 127 -13.28 20.95 4.89
C GLY A 127 -14.46 21.55 4.12
N LYS A 128 -14.20 22.15 2.96
CA LYS A 128 -15.21 22.90 2.19
C LYS A 128 -15.85 22.07 1.11
N ILE A 129 -15.13 21.09 0.58
CA ILE A 129 -15.60 20.24 -0.51
C ILE A 129 -15.90 18.86 0.09
N PRO A 130 -17.17 18.45 0.18
CA PRO A 130 -17.53 17.13 0.70
C PRO A 130 -16.82 15.99 -0.06
N TYR A 131 -16.51 14.92 0.67
CA TYR A 131 -16.15 13.64 0.05
C TYR A 131 -17.43 12.81 -0.05
N ASP A 132 -17.93 12.64 -1.27
CA ASP A 132 -19.26 12.09 -1.57
C ASP A 132 -19.20 10.84 -2.45
N ASN A 133 -20.39 10.35 -2.86
CA ASN A 133 -20.53 9.15 -3.69
C ASN A 133 -19.98 9.27 -5.12
N GLN A 134 -19.69 10.49 -5.59
CA GLN A 134 -19.08 10.71 -6.91
C GLN A 134 -17.56 10.79 -6.82
N THR A 135 -17.02 10.92 -5.61
CA THR A 135 -15.61 11.15 -5.37
C THR A 135 -14.77 9.91 -5.68
N LEU A 136 -13.69 10.13 -6.44
CA LEU A 136 -12.71 9.10 -6.79
C LEU A 136 -11.42 9.29 -6.02
N GLN A 137 -10.67 8.21 -5.84
CA GLN A 137 -9.41 8.19 -5.14
C GLN A 137 -8.32 7.43 -5.90
N GLN A 138 -7.10 7.94 -5.88
CA GLN A 138 -5.90 7.17 -6.25
C GLN A 138 -5.68 6.04 -5.23
N VAL A 139 -5.82 4.77 -5.65
CA VAL A 139 -5.76 3.60 -4.74
C VAL A 139 -4.44 2.81 -4.82
N TYR A 140 -3.45 3.35 -5.54
CA TYR A 140 -2.11 2.78 -5.67
C TYR A 140 -2.14 1.26 -5.93
N SER A 141 -1.42 0.49 -5.12
CA SER A 141 -1.29 -0.95 -5.31
C SER A 141 -2.57 -1.73 -5.10
N SER A 142 -3.63 -1.21 -4.48
CA SER A 142 -4.95 -1.88 -4.48
C SER A 142 -5.42 -2.16 -5.91
N GLY A 143 -4.98 -1.38 -6.90
CA GLY A 143 -5.20 -1.66 -8.33
C GLY A 143 -4.68 -3.03 -8.80
N LYS A 144 -3.67 -3.62 -8.13
CA LYS A 144 -3.20 -4.98 -8.42
C LYS A 144 -4.28 -6.05 -8.20
N ALA A 145 -5.28 -5.78 -7.36
CA ALA A 145 -6.42 -6.66 -7.23
C ALA A 145 -7.21 -6.74 -8.54
N VAL A 146 -7.49 -5.58 -9.14
CA VAL A 146 -8.19 -5.47 -10.44
C VAL A 146 -7.31 -5.94 -11.58
N GLU A 147 -6.01 -5.63 -11.57
CA GLU A 147 -5.01 -6.15 -12.51
C GLU A 147 -5.04 -7.68 -12.56
N GLY A 148 -5.02 -8.35 -11.40
CA GLY A 148 -5.15 -9.81 -11.31
C GLY A 148 -6.47 -10.35 -11.87
N ILE A 149 -7.57 -9.60 -11.69
CA ILE A 149 -8.89 -9.99 -12.23
C ILE A 149 -8.85 -9.94 -13.76
N VAL A 150 -8.28 -8.89 -14.35
CA VAL A 150 -8.13 -8.77 -15.81
C VAL A 150 -7.25 -9.90 -16.35
N ILE A 151 -6.10 -10.19 -15.71
CA ILE A 151 -5.24 -11.31 -16.12
C ILE A 151 -6.00 -12.64 -16.04
N ALA A 152 -6.72 -12.91 -14.96
CA ALA A 152 -7.53 -14.13 -14.84
C ALA A 152 -8.62 -14.22 -15.93
N ARG A 153 -9.25 -13.11 -16.31
CA ARG A 153 -10.20 -13.08 -17.44
C ARG A 153 -9.52 -13.37 -18.78
N LEU A 154 -8.31 -12.89 -19.01
CA LEU A 154 -7.54 -13.21 -20.22
C LEU A 154 -7.11 -14.68 -20.26
N VAL A 155 -6.79 -15.27 -19.09
CA VAL A 155 -6.57 -16.72 -18.97
C VAL A 155 -7.85 -17.50 -19.28
N GLN A 156 -9.01 -17.04 -18.79
CA GLN A 156 -10.30 -17.64 -19.13
C GLN A 156 -10.59 -17.61 -20.63
N LYS A 157 -10.19 -16.54 -21.32
CA LYS A 157 -10.33 -16.40 -22.77
C LYS A 157 -9.31 -17.23 -23.56
N GLY A 158 -8.36 -17.90 -22.89
CA GLY A 158 -7.29 -18.66 -23.51
C GLY A 158 -6.22 -17.79 -24.19
N LEU A 159 -6.19 -16.48 -23.89
CA LEU A 159 -5.18 -15.56 -24.42
C LEU A 159 -3.90 -15.56 -23.59
N LEU A 160 -4.00 -15.97 -22.32
CA LEU A 160 -2.87 -16.11 -21.41
C LEU A 160 -2.93 -17.46 -20.69
N ASP A 161 -1.79 -17.90 -20.20
CA ASP A 161 -1.59 -19.06 -19.34
C ASP A 161 -0.56 -18.68 -18.27
N TYR A 162 -0.89 -18.94 -17.02
CA TYR A 162 -0.02 -18.69 -15.87
C TYR A 162 1.32 -19.47 -15.96
N GLU A 163 1.33 -20.67 -16.52
CA GLU A 163 2.54 -21.51 -16.67
C GLU A 163 3.36 -21.21 -17.93
N ALA A 164 2.79 -20.50 -18.90
CA ALA A 164 3.51 -20.14 -20.10
C ALA A 164 4.67 -19.19 -19.79
N LYS A 165 5.77 -19.39 -20.52
CA LYS A 165 6.92 -18.49 -20.47
C LYS A 165 6.51 -17.15 -21.05
N VAL A 166 6.95 -16.05 -20.43
CA VAL A 166 6.74 -14.69 -20.95
C VAL A 166 7.28 -14.56 -22.37
N SER A 167 8.36 -15.29 -22.70
CA SER A 167 8.96 -15.35 -24.02
C SER A 167 8.07 -15.90 -25.13
N GLN A 168 6.98 -16.61 -24.80
CA GLN A 168 5.99 -17.07 -25.78
C GLN A 168 5.15 -15.89 -26.30
N TYR A 169 4.83 -14.95 -25.43
CA TYR A 169 4.08 -13.73 -25.76
C TYR A 169 5.01 -12.60 -26.24
N TRP A 170 6.22 -12.58 -25.70
CA TRP A 170 7.20 -11.52 -25.90
C TRP A 170 8.62 -12.08 -26.12
N PRO A 171 8.95 -12.52 -27.34
CA PRO A 171 10.24 -13.17 -27.63
C PRO A 171 11.47 -12.35 -27.23
N GLU A 172 11.43 -11.03 -27.39
CA GLU A 172 12.52 -10.11 -27.06
C GLU A 172 12.85 -10.08 -25.56
N PHE A 173 11.91 -10.52 -24.71
CA PHE A 173 12.13 -10.65 -23.27
C PHE A 173 13.11 -11.80 -22.92
N ALA A 174 13.29 -12.78 -23.80
CA ALA A 174 14.10 -14.00 -23.62
C ALA A 174 15.61 -13.74 -23.72
N VAL A 175 16.09 -12.75 -22.98
CA VAL A 175 17.51 -12.37 -22.91
C VAL A 175 17.92 -12.14 -21.46
N ASN A 176 19.23 -12.11 -21.21
CA ASN A 176 19.81 -11.77 -19.90
C ASN A 176 19.28 -12.64 -18.74
N GLY A 177 19.05 -13.94 -18.99
CA GLY A 177 18.69 -14.92 -17.96
C GLY A 177 17.19 -15.00 -17.66
N LYS A 178 16.34 -14.42 -18.51
CA LYS A 178 14.87 -14.36 -18.35
C LYS A 178 14.10 -15.37 -19.20
N GLU A 179 14.80 -16.29 -19.87
CA GLU A 179 14.24 -17.22 -20.87
C GLU A 179 13.17 -18.14 -20.28
N GLU A 180 13.30 -18.47 -18.99
CA GLU A 180 12.42 -19.39 -18.26
C GLU A 180 11.37 -18.69 -17.37
N VAL A 181 11.32 -17.36 -17.37
CA VAL A 181 10.34 -16.62 -16.54
C VAL A 181 8.94 -16.85 -17.12
N ARG A 182 8.01 -17.26 -16.25
CA ARG A 182 6.60 -17.50 -16.59
C ARG A 182 5.72 -16.32 -16.19
N LEU A 183 4.50 -16.28 -16.72
CA LEU A 183 3.50 -15.29 -16.33
C LEU A 183 3.25 -15.31 -14.80
N VAL A 184 3.10 -16.50 -14.20
CA VAL A 184 2.91 -16.64 -12.75
C VAL A 184 4.06 -16.02 -11.95
N ASP A 185 5.30 -16.12 -12.43
CA ASP A 185 6.46 -15.53 -11.76
C ASP A 185 6.37 -14.00 -11.74
N VAL A 186 5.79 -13.37 -12.78
CA VAL A 186 5.51 -11.93 -12.80
C VAL A 186 4.40 -11.60 -11.79
N MET A 187 3.30 -12.38 -11.78
CA MET A 187 2.16 -12.18 -10.89
C MET A 187 2.56 -12.26 -9.40
N VAL A 188 3.44 -13.20 -9.05
CA VAL A 188 3.82 -13.50 -7.66
C VAL A 188 5.15 -12.87 -7.22
N HIS A 189 5.68 -11.94 -8.02
CA HIS A 189 6.91 -11.18 -7.72
C HIS A 189 8.20 -12.04 -7.65
N GLU A 190 8.24 -13.09 -8.48
CA GLU A 190 9.32 -14.09 -8.60
C GLU A 190 10.03 -14.05 -9.97
N SER A 191 9.68 -13.10 -10.86
CA SER A 191 10.25 -12.94 -12.20
C SER A 191 11.69 -12.39 -12.25
N GLY A 192 12.21 -11.86 -11.14
CA GLY A 192 13.54 -11.27 -11.09
C GLY A 192 13.68 -9.92 -11.79
N VAL A 193 12.60 -9.28 -12.23
CA VAL A 193 12.59 -7.97 -12.93
C VAL A 193 11.89 -6.85 -12.13
N PHE A 194 12.23 -6.75 -10.85
CA PHE A 194 11.54 -5.90 -9.87
C PHE A 194 11.98 -4.43 -9.87
N HIS A 195 12.99 -4.03 -10.65
CA HIS A 195 13.32 -2.63 -10.91
C HIS A 195 14.03 -2.47 -12.27
N LEU A 196 14.23 -1.21 -12.70
CA LEU A 196 15.05 -0.89 -13.87
C LEU A 196 16.52 -0.68 -13.47
N ASP A 197 17.43 -1.29 -14.21
CA ASP A 197 18.87 -1.31 -13.98
C ASP A 197 19.58 0.01 -14.36
N ASP A 198 19.02 0.74 -15.32
CA ASP A 198 19.68 1.90 -15.93
C ASP A 198 19.34 3.23 -15.24
N ASP A 199 20.33 3.81 -14.58
CA ASP A 199 20.26 5.15 -13.99
C ASP A 199 20.44 6.27 -15.04
N ARG A 200 20.72 5.95 -16.32
CA ARG A 200 21.07 6.91 -17.40
C ARG A 200 19.88 7.47 -18.17
N TRP A 201 18.70 6.88 -18.02
CA TRP A 201 17.47 7.40 -18.61
C TRP A 201 16.65 8.09 -17.53
N ASP A 202 16.32 9.36 -17.76
CA ASP A 202 15.40 10.12 -16.92
C ASP A 202 14.01 9.47 -17.01
N LEU A 203 13.76 8.55 -16.08
CA LEU A 203 12.48 7.92 -15.91
C LEU A 203 11.49 9.01 -15.51
N THR A 204 10.67 9.44 -16.47
CA THR A 204 9.67 10.52 -16.36
C THR A 204 8.31 10.01 -16.84
N TRP A 205 7.24 10.73 -16.49
CA TRP A 205 5.89 10.42 -16.99
C TRP A 205 5.83 10.35 -18.52
N GLU A 206 6.57 11.23 -19.21
CA GLU A 206 6.60 11.28 -20.66
C GLU A 206 7.32 10.07 -21.26
N SER A 207 8.44 9.66 -20.67
CA SER A 207 9.16 8.48 -21.16
C SER A 207 8.37 7.18 -21.05
N LEU A 208 7.39 7.11 -20.14
CA LEU A 208 6.49 5.95 -20.03
C LEU A 208 5.46 5.89 -21.17
N LYS A 209 5.21 7.01 -21.87
CA LYS A 209 4.32 7.06 -23.03
C LYS A 209 4.98 6.58 -24.32
N GLU A 210 6.32 6.56 -24.37
CA GLU A 210 7.09 6.03 -25.50
C GLU A 210 7.08 4.48 -25.49
N SER A 211 5.91 3.89 -25.73
CA SER A 211 5.61 2.46 -25.49
C SER A 211 6.63 1.50 -26.10
N GLU A 212 7.03 1.71 -27.37
CA GLU A 212 8.02 0.85 -28.06
C GLU A 212 9.40 0.89 -27.39
N LYS A 213 9.95 2.10 -27.19
CA LYS A 213 11.26 2.27 -26.53
C LYS A 213 11.23 1.77 -25.08
N PHE A 214 10.12 1.98 -24.39
CA PHE A 214 9.95 1.51 -23.02
C PHE A 214 9.88 -0.02 -22.96
N SER A 215 9.14 -0.65 -23.88
CA SER A 215 9.11 -2.10 -24.07
C SER A 215 10.50 -2.65 -24.34
N GLU A 216 11.24 -2.13 -25.32
CA GLU A 216 12.61 -2.58 -25.62
C GLU A 216 13.53 -2.52 -24.40
N ARG A 217 13.38 -1.49 -23.57
CA ARG A 217 14.16 -1.35 -22.34
C ARG A 217 13.79 -2.40 -21.28
N LEU A 218 12.50 -2.63 -21.08
CA LEU A 218 11.99 -3.66 -20.18
C LEU A 218 12.48 -5.05 -20.62
N ALA A 219 12.43 -5.37 -21.92
CA ALA A 219 12.95 -6.62 -22.48
C ALA A 219 14.44 -6.83 -22.16
N ARG A 220 15.25 -5.76 -22.19
CA ARG A 220 16.70 -5.84 -21.95
C ARG A 220 17.09 -5.93 -20.48
N GLN A 221 16.17 -5.78 -19.53
CA GLN A 221 16.50 -5.90 -18.11
C GLN A 221 17.12 -7.27 -17.80
N ARG A 222 18.11 -7.31 -16.92
CA ARG A 222 18.69 -8.58 -16.45
C ARG A 222 17.78 -9.28 -15.44
N HIS A 223 17.87 -10.61 -15.36
CA HIS A 223 17.27 -11.36 -14.26
C HIS A 223 18.07 -11.19 -12.96
N TYR A 224 17.46 -10.69 -11.89
CA TYR A 224 18.19 -10.33 -10.67
C TYR A 224 18.34 -11.46 -9.64
N PHE A 225 17.50 -12.50 -9.67
CA PHE A 225 17.70 -13.63 -8.75
C PHE A 225 18.84 -14.53 -9.23
N GLY A 226 19.68 -14.98 -8.28
CA GLY A 226 20.89 -15.77 -8.54
C GLY A 226 22.19 -14.96 -8.68
N GLN A 227 22.18 -13.65 -8.35
CA GLN A 227 23.35 -12.76 -8.46
C GLN A 227 23.84 -12.16 -7.13
N THR A 228 23.35 -12.62 -5.97
CA THR A 228 24.12 -12.41 -4.73
C THR A 228 25.35 -13.30 -4.80
N ASP A 229 26.47 -12.89 -4.19
CA ASP A 229 27.73 -13.64 -4.08
C ASP A 229 27.57 -15.00 -3.38
N GLN A 230 26.81 -15.91 -3.98
CA GLN A 230 26.53 -17.26 -3.54
C GLN A 230 27.25 -18.19 -4.52
N PRO A 231 28.08 -19.13 -4.02
CA PRO A 231 28.84 -20.03 -4.87
C PRO A 231 27.90 -20.80 -5.80
N ALA A 232 28.38 -21.12 -7.01
CA ALA A 232 27.65 -21.75 -8.12
C ALA A 232 26.93 -23.09 -7.79
N ASN A 233 27.07 -23.60 -6.56
CA ASN A 233 26.40 -24.78 -6.04
C ASN A 233 25.21 -24.48 -5.12
N SER A 234 24.83 -23.21 -4.90
CA SER A 234 23.56 -22.91 -4.24
C SER A 234 22.41 -23.14 -5.21
N THR A 235 21.56 -24.13 -4.92
CA THR A 235 20.26 -24.28 -5.57
C THR A 235 19.56 -22.92 -5.63
N ARG A 236 18.98 -22.59 -6.79
CA ARG A 236 18.22 -21.35 -7.06
C ARG A 236 17.22 -21.16 -5.92
N THR A 237 17.60 -20.41 -4.88
CA THR A 237 16.77 -20.27 -3.70
C THR A 237 15.56 -19.48 -4.16
N ALA A 238 14.36 -20.03 -3.99
CA ALA A 238 13.13 -19.36 -4.39
C ALA A 238 13.12 -17.96 -3.73
N THR A 239 13.26 -16.93 -4.56
CA THR A 239 13.46 -15.54 -4.09
C THR A 239 12.30 -14.70 -4.58
N ARG A 240 11.73 -13.90 -3.68
CA ARG A 240 10.66 -12.96 -3.99
C ARG A 240 11.15 -11.53 -3.81
N ALA A 241 10.78 -10.65 -4.72
CA ALA A 241 11.09 -9.22 -4.65
C ALA A 241 9.93 -8.41 -5.18
N TYR A 242 9.26 -7.68 -4.28
CA TYR A 242 8.05 -6.94 -4.60
C TYR A 242 8.26 -5.99 -5.78
N GLN A 243 7.59 -6.30 -6.88
CA GLN A 243 7.54 -5.50 -8.10
C GLN A 243 6.48 -4.41 -7.92
N ALA A 244 6.78 -3.39 -7.10
CA ALA A 244 5.80 -2.38 -6.72
C ALA A 244 5.25 -1.63 -7.93
N VAL A 245 6.13 -1.34 -8.88
CA VAL A 245 5.83 -0.62 -10.11
C VAL A 245 5.98 -1.50 -11.35
N SER A 246 7.08 -2.24 -11.46
CA SER A 246 7.44 -2.92 -12.71
C SER A 246 6.46 -4.03 -13.11
N ARG A 247 5.75 -4.66 -12.17
CA ARG A 247 4.74 -5.69 -12.47
C ARG A 247 3.73 -5.18 -13.49
N GLY A 248 3.15 -4.00 -13.27
CA GLY A 248 2.16 -3.42 -14.17
C GLY A 248 2.71 -3.10 -15.55
N TRP A 249 3.98 -2.69 -15.64
CA TRP A 249 4.64 -2.43 -16.92
C TRP A 249 4.84 -3.71 -17.74
N TYR A 250 5.37 -4.77 -17.12
CA TYR A 250 5.55 -6.06 -17.79
C TYR A 250 4.21 -6.68 -18.17
N LEU A 251 3.21 -6.65 -17.28
CA LEU A 251 1.90 -7.20 -17.57
C LEU A 251 1.18 -6.43 -18.68
N ASN A 252 1.27 -5.10 -18.71
CA ASN A 252 0.69 -4.34 -19.82
C ASN A 252 1.30 -4.70 -21.17
N GLU A 253 2.63 -4.87 -21.26
CA GLU A 253 3.25 -5.25 -22.53
C GLU A 253 2.85 -6.68 -22.94
N ILE A 254 2.80 -7.63 -22.01
CA ILE A 254 2.32 -9.00 -22.28
C ILE A 254 0.88 -8.96 -22.80
N VAL A 255 -0.01 -8.25 -22.10
CA VAL A 255 -1.43 -8.15 -22.47
C VAL A 255 -1.60 -7.47 -23.82
N ARG A 256 -0.85 -6.40 -24.11
CA ARG A 256 -0.93 -5.68 -25.39
C ARG A 256 -0.52 -6.56 -26.58
N ARG A 257 0.39 -7.51 -26.37
CA ARG A 257 0.85 -8.44 -27.42
C ARG A 257 -0.18 -9.54 -27.72
N GLU A 258 -0.92 -9.99 -26.71
CA GLU A 258 -1.89 -11.08 -26.84
C GLU A 258 -3.34 -10.63 -27.05
N ASP A 259 -3.70 -9.43 -26.60
CA ASP A 259 -5.03 -8.88 -26.86
C ASP A 259 -5.20 -8.58 -28.36
N PRO A 260 -6.23 -9.11 -29.04
CA PRO A 260 -6.41 -8.89 -30.48
C PRO A 260 -6.56 -7.42 -30.90
N GLN A 261 -7.00 -6.56 -29.98
CA GLN A 261 -7.12 -5.12 -30.22
C GLN A 261 -5.88 -4.34 -29.72
N GLN A 262 -4.87 -5.05 -29.24
CA GLN A 262 -3.64 -4.51 -28.64
C GLN A 262 -3.93 -3.50 -27.53
N ARG A 263 -4.96 -3.77 -26.72
CA ARG A 263 -5.36 -2.92 -25.60
C ARG A 263 -4.44 -3.13 -24.40
N THR A 264 -4.29 -2.10 -23.57
CA THR A 264 -3.70 -2.20 -22.24
C THR A 264 -4.69 -2.83 -21.24
N ILE A 265 -4.22 -3.24 -20.06
CA ILE A 265 -5.09 -3.72 -18.98
C ILE A 265 -6.07 -2.62 -18.57
N GLY A 266 -5.62 -1.36 -18.50
CA GLY A 266 -6.49 -0.23 -18.18
C GLY A 266 -7.59 -0.02 -19.21
N GLN A 267 -7.28 -0.17 -20.49
CA GLN A 267 -8.27 -0.13 -21.56
C GLN A 267 -9.24 -1.31 -21.52
N ILE A 268 -8.78 -2.52 -21.18
CA ILE A 268 -9.66 -3.69 -21.00
C ILE A 268 -10.57 -3.50 -19.79
N ALA A 269 -10.06 -2.99 -18.67
CA ALA A 269 -10.87 -2.68 -17.49
C ALA A 269 -11.95 -1.63 -17.83
N HIS A 270 -11.60 -0.60 -18.60
CA HIS A 270 -12.55 0.41 -19.05
C HIS A 270 -13.58 -0.15 -20.06
N ASP A 271 -13.12 -0.81 -21.11
CA ASP A 271 -13.99 -1.23 -22.23
C ASP A 271 -14.83 -2.47 -21.91
N GLU A 272 -14.39 -3.32 -20.97
CA GLU A 272 -15.10 -4.54 -20.60
C GLU A 272 -15.70 -4.44 -19.19
N LEU A 273 -14.89 -4.20 -18.15
CA LEU A 273 -15.43 -4.25 -16.78
C LEU A 273 -16.40 -3.10 -16.48
N MET A 274 -16.09 -1.86 -16.88
CA MET A 274 -17.03 -0.75 -16.67
C MET A 274 -18.25 -0.81 -17.60
N HIS A 275 -18.17 -1.56 -18.69
CA HIS A 275 -19.30 -1.79 -19.59
C HIS A 275 -20.23 -2.91 -19.10
N ASP A 276 -19.65 -4.04 -18.70
CA ASP A 276 -20.37 -5.27 -18.37
C ASP A 276 -21.00 -5.24 -16.96
N TYR A 277 -20.46 -4.41 -16.07
CA TYR A 277 -20.90 -4.31 -14.67
C TYR A 277 -21.33 -2.89 -14.36
N LYS A 278 -22.52 -2.76 -13.79
CA LYS A 278 -23.08 -1.46 -13.37
C LYS A 278 -22.25 -0.87 -12.24
N ASP A 279 -22.17 0.46 -12.22
CA ASP A 279 -21.62 1.24 -11.12
C ASP A 279 -20.14 0.94 -10.80
N LEU A 280 -19.41 0.32 -11.73
CA LEU A 280 -17.94 0.19 -11.64
C LEU A 280 -17.25 1.39 -12.30
N GLU A 281 -16.31 1.97 -11.57
CA GLU A 281 -15.47 3.07 -12.05
C GLU A 281 -13.99 2.72 -11.95
N LEU A 282 -13.34 2.47 -13.08
CA LEU A 282 -11.97 1.97 -13.15
C LEU A 282 -11.11 2.83 -14.09
N HIS A 283 -10.57 3.94 -13.58
CA HIS A 283 -9.81 4.90 -14.38
C HIS A 283 -8.30 4.76 -14.16
N TYR A 284 -7.59 4.15 -15.12
CA TYR A 284 -6.13 4.02 -15.06
C TYR A 284 -5.38 5.19 -15.72
N ALA A 285 -5.94 5.71 -16.82
CA ALA A 285 -5.46 6.87 -17.57
C ALA A 285 -6.60 7.44 -18.46
N HIS A 286 -6.32 8.49 -19.23
CA HIS A 286 -7.25 9.06 -20.20
C HIS A 286 -7.17 8.31 -21.54
N PHE A 287 -8.23 7.58 -21.94
CA PHE A 287 -8.20 6.72 -23.13
C PHE A 287 -8.98 7.25 -24.35
N ARG A 288 -10.23 7.71 -24.21
CA ARG A 288 -11.10 8.00 -25.38
C ARG A 288 -11.98 9.26 -25.32
N ASN A 289 -12.35 9.80 -24.15
CA ASN A 289 -13.07 11.09 -24.02
C ASN A 289 -13.17 11.55 -22.54
N PRO A 290 -13.43 12.84 -22.24
CA PRO A 290 -13.39 13.42 -20.90
C PRO A 290 -14.72 13.16 -20.18
N LEU A 291 -14.97 11.93 -19.74
CA LEU A 291 -15.61 11.84 -18.43
C LEU A 291 -14.57 12.47 -17.50
N ASP A 292 -14.78 13.72 -17.10
CA ASP A 292 -13.83 14.46 -16.26
C ASP A 292 -13.85 13.87 -14.85
N TRP A 293 -13.33 12.66 -14.75
CA TRP A 293 -13.03 11.99 -13.50
C TRP A 293 -11.96 12.76 -12.74
N GLU A 294 -11.16 13.62 -13.38
CA GLU A 294 -10.20 14.48 -12.68
C GLU A 294 -10.92 15.47 -11.76
N SER A 295 -12.04 16.06 -12.18
CA SER A 295 -12.85 16.95 -11.33
C SER A 295 -13.37 16.23 -10.06
N ARG A 296 -13.66 14.94 -10.20
CA ARG A 296 -14.14 14.06 -9.13
C ARG A 296 -13.02 13.50 -8.26
N LEU A 297 -11.78 13.48 -8.77
CA LEU A 297 -10.63 12.98 -8.04
C LEU A 297 -10.37 13.83 -6.80
N SER A 298 -10.28 13.15 -5.65
CA SER A 298 -9.82 13.75 -4.41
C SER A 298 -8.29 13.75 -4.36
N PRO A 299 -7.64 14.92 -4.14
CA PRO A 299 -6.19 14.99 -4.05
C PRO A 299 -5.69 14.23 -2.82
N MET A 300 -4.78 13.27 -3.04
CA MET A 300 -4.18 12.51 -1.94
C MET A 300 -3.27 13.40 -1.11
N VAL A 301 -3.62 13.68 0.15
CA VAL A 301 -2.88 14.51 1.10
C VAL A 301 -1.73 13.73 1.73
N ASP A 302 -0.51 14.22 1.58
CA ASP A 302 0.68 13.58 2.15
C ASP A 302 0.65 13.57 3.68
N TYR A 303 1.18 12.51 4.29
CA TYR A 303 1.43 12.48 5.71
C TYR A 303 2.43 13.60 6.09
N PRO A 304 2.14 14.46 7.09
CA PRO A 304 2.99 15.62 7.35
C PRO A 304 4.42 15.23 7.74
N VAL A 305 5.42 15.81 7.08
CA VAL A 305 6.85 15.54 7.36
C VAL A 305 7.21 15.82 8.82
N VAL A 306 6.61 16.85 9.44
CA VAL A 306 6.83 17.15 10.86
C VAL A 306 6.40 15.98 11.76
N ARG A 307 5.36 15.23 11.39
CA ARG A 307 4.91 14.03 12.11
C ARG A 307 5.85 12.84 11.90
N ILE A 308 6.43 12.71 10.70
CA ILE A 308 7.47 11.72 10.41
C ILE A 308 8.69 11.97 11.31
N VAL A 309 9.21 13.20 11.30
CA VAL A 309 10.36 13.60 12.15
C VAL A 309 10.03 13.41 13.63
N ALA A 310 8.85 13.85 14.07
CA ALA A 310 8.35 13.66 15.42
C ALA A 310 8.42 12.19 15.87
N ARG A 311 7.86 11.28 15.06
CA ARG A 311 7.85 9.84 15.35
C ARG A 311 9.26 9.27 15.41
N LEU A 312 10.17 9.72 14.54
CA LEU A 312 11.58 9.28 14.57
C LEU A 312 12.33 9.70 15.84
N LEU A 313 11.90 10.78 16.50
CA LEU A 313 12.50 11.22 17.77
C LEU A 313 11.95 10.44 18.98
N ILE A 314 10.78 9.81 18.87
CA ILE A 314 10.18 9.03 19.94
C ILE A 314 10.81 7.62 19.95
N PRO A 315 11.43 7.16 21.05
CA PRO A 315 11.97 5.81 21.14
C PRO A 315 10.94 4.72 20.82
N ARG A 316 11.36 3.65 20.13
CA ARG A 316 10.48 2.56 19.68
C ARG A 316 9.62 1.97 20.82
N PHE A 317 10.19 1.77 22.00
CA PHE A 317 9.47 1.21 23.15
C PHE A 317 8.34 2.11 23.67
N ILE A 318 8.39 3.42 23.39
CA ILE A 318 7.31 4.37 23.71
C ILE A 318 6.24 4.32 22.62
N GLN A 319 6.63 4.30 21.34
CA GLN A 319 5.68 4.21 20.24
C GLN A 319 4.82 2.95 20.31
N THR A 320 5.41 1.82 20.68
CA THR A 320 4.72 0.52 20.78
C THR A 320 4.07 0.29 22.14
N ASN A 321 4.06 1.28 23.04
CA ASN A 321 3.48 1.13 24.38
C ASN A 321 1.95 1.26 24.31
N LYS A 322 1.24 0.29 24.88
CA LYS A 322 -0.23 0.25 24.88
C LYS A 322 -0.90 1.45 25.61
N TYR A 323 -0.23 2.06 26.58
CA TYR A 323 -0.84 3.09 27.44
C TYR A 323 -0.54 4.52 27.01
N PHE A 324 0.59 4.77 26.35
CA PHE A 324 1.03 6.13 25.98
C PHE A 324 1.55 6.24 24.54
N GLY A 325 1.65 5.11 23.83
CA GLY A 325 1.98 5.06 22.42
C GLY A 325 0.73 5.06 21.54
N TYR A 326 0.95 4.93 20.24
CA TYR A 326 -0.09 4.52 19.31
C TYR A 326 0.23 3.07 18.94
N PRO A 327 -0.21 2.10 19.74
CA PRO A 327 0.18 0.70 19.57
C PRO A 327 -0.21 0.14 18.19
N ASP A 328 -1.22 0.74 17.55
CA ASP A 328 -1.72 0.32 16.25
C ASP A 328 -0.84 0.83 15.08
N LEU A 329 0.06 1.79 15.32
CA LEU A 329 0.96 2.36 14.31
C LEU A 329 2.31 1.62 14.29
N ALA A 330 2.74 1.15 13.12
CA ALA A 330 4.04 0.50 12.96
C ALA A 330 5.22 1.47 13.28
N PRO A 331 6.32 1.02 13.91
CA PRO A 331 7.43 1.90 14.27
C PRO A 331 8.20 2.36 13.02
N LEU A 332 8.16 3.67 12.74
CA LEU A 332 8.70 4.31 11.55
C LEU A 332 10.23 4.14 11.39
N HIS A 333 10.95 3.89 12.48
CA HIS A 333 12.40 3.66 12.51
C HIS A 333 12.85 2.50 11.61
N ALA A 334 12.02 1.45 11.48
CA ALA A 334 12.33 0.30 10.63
C ALA A 334 12.33 0.70 9.14
N LEU A 335 11.34 1.49 8.72
CA LEU A 335 11.20 1.99 7.36
C LEU A 335 12.31 3.00 7.01
N VAL A 336 12.62 3.93 7.91
CA VAL A 336 13.65 4.94 7.66
C VAL A 336 15.05 4.34 7.62
N GLY A 337 15.34 3.30 8.42
CA GLY A 337 16.59 2.54 8.29
C GLY A 337 16.77 1.89 6.91
N GLN A 338 15.67 1.47 6.26
CA GLN A 338 15.69 0.92 4.91
C GLN A 338 15.90 2.01 3.84
N LEU A 339 15.27 3.18 3.99
CA LEU A 339 15.37 4.31 3.06
C LEU A 339 16.70 5.09 3.14
N ILE A 340 17.32 5.20 4.33
CA ILE A 340 18.64 5.87 4.50
C ILE A 340 19.74 5.13 3.73
N ARG A 341 19.57 3.84 3.45
CA ARG A 341 20.36 3.14 2.45
C ARG A 341 19.88 3.57 1.05
N LYS A 342 20.14 4.83 0.68
CA LYS A 342 19.86 5.47 -0.64
C LYS A 342 20.44 4.74 -1.87
N TRP A 343 21.11 3.60 -1.65
CA TRP A 343 21.73 2.73 -2.63
C TRP A 343 21.20 1.29 -2.57
N SER A 344 20.15 1.02 -1.78
CA SER A 344 19.55 -0.31 -1.72
C SER A 344 18.63 -0.55 -2.91
N VAL A 345 18.66 -1.78 -3.40
CA VAL A 345 17.78 -2.31 -4.45
C VAL A 345 16.28 -2.08 -4.13
N SER A 346 15.91 -2.12 -2.84
CA SER A 346 14.55 -1.83 -2.37
C SER A 346 14.06 -0.44 -2.74
N SER A 347 14.92 0.59 -2.67
CA SER A 347 14.52 1.95 -3.07
C SER A 347 14.23 2.06 -4.57
N LYS A 348 14.98 1.34 -5.42
CA LYS A 348 14.76 1.35 -6.88
C LYS A 348 13.45 0.63 -7.27
N ALA A 349 13.03 -0.36 -6.48
CA ALA A 349 11.82 -1.15 -6.73
C ALA A 349 10.54 -0.47 -6.22
N LEU A 350 10.59 0.20 -5.06
CA LEU A 350 9.42 0.77 -4.39
C LEU A 350 9.00 2.14 -4.92
N THR A 351 9.97 3.02 -5.18
CA THR A 351 9.71 4.41 -5.57
C THR A 351 10.53 4.78 -6.80
N PRO A 352 9.91 4.82 -7.99
CA PRO A 352 10.60 5.38 -9.14
C PRO A 352 10.95 6.84 -8.84
N ARG A 353 12.14 7.30 -9.25
CA ARG A 353 12.62 8.66 -8.96
C ARG A 353 11.60 9.76 -9.33
N MET A 354 10.73 9.51 -10.30
CA MET A 354 9.67 10.43 -10.74
C MET A 354 8.58 10.70 -9.69
N ALA A 355 8.34 9.76 -8.77
CA ALA A 355 7.18 9.81 -7.87
C ALA A 355 7.54 9.41 -6.43
N PRO A 356 8.36 10.21 -5.73
CA PRO A 356 8.78 9.93 -4.36
C PRO A 356 7.70 10.19 -3.31
N PHE A 357 6.65 10.94 -3.64
CA PHE A 357 5.59 11.39 -2.72
C PHE A 357 4.21 11.25 -3.34
N ALA A 358 3.15 11.31 -2.51
CA ALA A 358 1.79 11.18 -3.01
C ALA A 358 1.38 12.36 -3.90
N HIS A 359 1.84 13.58 -3.59
CA HIS A 359 1.60 14.74 -4.45
C HIS A 359 2.18 14.61 -5.86
N SER A 360 3.22 13.78 -6.08
CA SER A 360 3.80 13.57 -7.41
C SER A 360 2.84 12.88 -8.38
N PHE A 361 1.78 12.25 -7.87
CA PHE A 361 0.74 11.59 -8.66
C PHE A 361 -0.44 12.52 -9.01
N ARG A 362 -0.45 13.77 -8.53
CA ARG A 362 -1.56 14.72 -8.74
C ARG A 362 -1.46 15.50 -10.06
N THR A 363 -0.42 15.28 -10.86
CA THR A 363 -0.19 16.06 -12.09
C THR A 363 -0.95 15.47 -13.27
N LYS A 364 -1.25 16.30 -14.27
CA LYS A 364 -1.92 15.85 -15.51
C LYS A 364 -1.11 14.79 -16.24
N GLU A 365 0.22 14.89 -16.19
CA GLU A 365 1.11 13.92 -16.79
C GLU A 365 1.01 12.56 -16.08
N ALA A 366 0.95 12.55 -14.75
CA ALA A 366 0.73 11.33 -13.97
C ALA A 366 -0.65 10.71 -14.23
N HIS A 367 -1.67 11.54 -14.47
CA HIS A 367 -3.02 11.09 -14.79
C HIS A 367 -3.16 10.56 -16.23
N ALA A 368 -2.32 11.03 -17.15
CA ALA A 368 -2.28 10.57 -18.53
C ALA A 368 -1.49 9.26 -18.70
N THR A 369 -0.61 8.93 -17.74
CA THR A 369 0.23 7.74 -17.82
C THR A 369 -0.41 6.56 -17.10
N GLU A 370 -0.55 5.44 -17.81
CA GLU A 370 -1.03 4.19 -17.24
C GLU A 370 0.10 3.39 -16.56
N SER A 371 -0.18 2.89 -15.37
CA SER A 371 0.54 1.79 -14.74
C SER A 371 -0.42 1.02 -13.84
N THR A 372 -0.77 -0.20 -14.21
CA THR A 372 -1.82 -0.97 -13.52
C THR A 372 -1.50 -1.31 -12.08
N SER A 373 -0.21 -1.29 -11.75
CA SER A 373 0.29 -1.53 -10.41
C SER A 373 0.13 -0.36 -9.44
N PHE A 374 -0.16 0.86 -9.92
CA PHE A 374 -0.35 2.02 -9.03
C PHE A 374 -1.28 3.11 -9.52
N SER A 375 -1.71 3.18 -10.78
CA SER A 375 -2.34 4.36 -11.37
C SER A 375 -3.87 4.35 -11.35
N LEU A 376 -4.52 3.35 -10.75
CA LEU A 376 -5.98 3.24 -10.69
C LEU A 376 -6.61 4.33 -9.82
N LYS A 377 -7.59 5.06 -10.38
CA LYS A 377 -8.50 5.95 -9.67
C LYS A 377 -9.89 5.31 -9.63
N THR A 378 -10.43 5.12 -8.44
CA THR A 378 -11.69 4.40 -8.19
C THR A 378 -12.25 4.76 -6.80
N ASN A 379 -13.32 4.10 -6.36
CA ASN A 379 -13.95 4.29 -5.06
C ASN A 379 -14.05 2.94 -4.29
N ALA A 380 -14.43 2.97 -3.00
CA ALA A 380 -14.59 1.74 -2.23
C ALA A 380 -15.70 0.85 -2.77
N HIS A 381 -16.82 1.42 -3.24
CA HIS A 381 -17.94 0.66 -3.79
C HIS A 381 -17.49 -0.29 -4.92
N THR A 382 -16.82 0.25 -5.94
CA THR A 382 -16.30 -0.50 -7.09
C THR A 382 -15.41 -1.66 -6.64
N LEU A 383 -14.46 -1.37 -5.76
CA LEU A 383 -13.51 -2.37 -5.27
C LEU A 383 -14.19 -3.43 -4.39
N ALA A 384 -15.12 -3.05 -3.52
CA ALA A 384 -15.85 -3.97 -2.66
C ALA A 384 -16.83 -4.84 -3.45
N LYS A 385 -17.47 -4.32 -4.50
CA LYS A 385 -18.33 -5.09 -5.42
C LYS A 385 -17.52 -6.15 -6.18
N LEU A 386 -16.35 -5.80 -6.71
CA LEU A 386 -15.42 -6.76 -7.30
C LEU A 386 -14.95 -7.80 -6.28
N ALA A 387 -14.58 -7.38 -5.06
CA ALA A 387 -14.20 -8.27 -3.98
C ALA A 387 -15.35 -9.20 -3.56
N ALA A 388 -16.60 -8.74 -3.59
CA ALA A 388 -17.78 -9.54 -3.28
C ALA A 388 -18.04 -10.62 -4.34
N MET A 389 -17.86 -10.32 -5.63
CA MET A 389 -17.88 -11.35 -6.68
C MET A 389 -16.77 -12.37 -6.50
N MET A 390 -15.58 -11.94 -6.06
CA MET A 390 -14.49 -12.87 -5.70
C MET A 390 -14.82 -13.71 -4.46
N ALA A 391 -15.43 -13.13 -3.41
CA ALA A 391 -15.98 -13.89 -2.28
C ALA A 391 -17.04 -14.90 -2.73
N ASN A 392 -17.82 -14.52 -3.74
CA ASN A 392 -18.80 -15.36 -4.44
C ASN A 392 -18.16 -16.19 -5.57
N LYS A 393 -16.86 -16.50 -5.47
CA LYS A 393 -16.21 -17.52 -6.31
C LYS A 393 -16.20 -17.20 -7.81
N GLY A 394 -16.24 -15.91 -8.14
CA GLY A 394 -16.28 -15.37 -9.51
C GLY A 394 -17.70 -15.15 -10.04
N ALA A 395 -18.74 -15.59 -9.33
CA ALA A 395 -20.11 -15.44 -9.79
C ALA A 395 -20.63 -14.02 -9.62
N SER A 396 -21.50 -13.61 -10.55
CA SER A 396 -22.18 -12.31 -10.54
C SER A 396 -23.01 -12.09 -9.27
N LEU A 397 -23.14 -10.82 -8.84
CA LEU A 397 -24.05 -10.44 -7.75
C LEU A 397 -25.48 -10.20 -8.25
N ASP A 398 -25.63 -9.88 -9.54
CA ASP A 398 -26.91 -9.79 -10.24
C ASP A 398 -26.86 -10.57 -11.56
N PRO A 399 -27.02 -11.91 -11.53
CA PRO A 399 -26.96 -12.75 -12.73
C PRO A 399 -28.03 -12.41 -13.79
N SER A 400 -29.04 -11.61 -13.45
CA SER A 400 -30.06 -11.19 -14.41
C SER A 400 -29.60 -10.03 -15.31
N GLN A 401 -28.56 -9.31 -14.91
CA GLN A 401 -28.07 -8.11 -15.60
C GLN A 401 -26.57 -8.11 -15.87
N GLU A 402 -25.79 -8.78 -15.03
CA GLU A 402 -24.32 -8.77 -15.06
C GLU A 402 -23.80 -10.21 -15.24
N PRO A 403 -22.80 -10.43 -16.12
CA PRO A 403 -22.22 -11.75 -16.33
C PRO A 403 -21.30 -12.14 -15.16
N ASP A 404 -20.98 -13.44 -15.03
CA ASP A 404 -19.97 -13.89 -14.07
C ASP A 404 -18.62 -13.21 -14.33
N LEU A 405 -17.96 -12.77 -13.26
CA LEU A 405 -16.63 -12.16 -13.30
C LEU A 405 -15.58 -13.16 -13.78
N LEU A 406 -15.65 -14.38 -13.25
CA LEU A 406 -14.83 -15.52 -13.59
C LEU A 406 -15.67 -16.79 -13.47
N SER A 407 -15.45 -17.74 -14.37
CA SER A 407 -15.94 -19.10 -14.19
C SER A 407 -15.32 -19.72 -12.94
N ARG A 408 -16.04 -20.67 -12.32
CA ARG A 408 -15.58 -21.35 -11.11
C ARG A 408 -14.20 -21.98 -11.26
N LYS A 409 -13.92 -22.60 -12.42
CA LYS A 409 -12.63 -23.23 -12.72
C LYS A 409 -11.49 -22.21 -12.69
N ILE A 410 -11.67 -21.07 -13.37
CA ILE A 410 -10.64 -20.03 -13.45
C ILE A 410 -10.46 -19.34 -12.11
N TYR A 411 -11.55 -19.12 -11.36
CA TYR A 411 -11.46 -18.63 -10.00
C TYR A 411 -10.59 -19.55 -9.12
N GLU A 412 -10.84 -20.86 -9.13
CA GLU A 412 -10.07 -21.83 -8.34
C GLU A 412 -8.61 -21.87 -8.76
N GLU A 413 -8.32 -21.82 -10.06
CA GLU A 413 -6.96 -21.75 -10.57
C GLU A 413 -6.25 -20.47 -10.10
N ALA A 414 -6.82 -19.30 -10.38
CA ALA A 414 -6.21 -18.01 -10.07
C ALA A 414 -6.06 -17.79 -8.55
N THR A 415 -6.99 -18.30 -7.74
CA THR A 415 -6.90 -18.19 -6.28
C THR A 415 -6.14 -19.33 -5.63
N SER A 416 -5.68 -20.35 -6.37
CA SER A 416 -4.88 -21.42 -5.78
C SER A 416 -3.59 -20.86 -5.18
N PHE A 417 -3.23 -21.38 -4.01
CA PHE A 417 -2.06 -20.94 -3.28
C PHE A 417 -0.78 -21.29 -4.05
N HIS A 418 0.10 -20.31 -4.24
CA HIS A 418 1.35 -20.48 -4.98
C HIS A 418 2.51 -20.72 -4.01
N SER A 419 2.87 -19.71 -3.21
CA SER A 419 3.99 -19.84 -2.29
C SER A 419 3.98 -18.79 -1.17
N ASN A 420 4.62 -19.14 -0.05
CA ASN A 420 4.79 -18.30 1.13
C ASN A 420 6.27 -17.96 1.35
N LEU A 421 6.82 -17.10 0.47
CA LEU A 421 8.24 -16.73 0.49
C LEU A 421 8.46 -15.36 1.16
N PRO A 422 9.60 -15.18 1.86
CA PRO A 422 10.02 -13.86 2.32
C PRO A 422 10.35 -12.97 1.12
N CYS A 423 9.87 -11.73 1.17
CA CYS A 423 10.14 -10.73 0.15
C CYS A 423 11.37 -9.90 0.51
N THR A 424 12.35 -9.87 -0.39
CA THR A 424 13.61 -9.12 -0.21
C THR A 424 13.45 -7.60 -0.27
N ILE A 425 12.34 -7.10 -0.82
CA ILE A 425 12.07 -5.67 -0.97
C ILE A 425 11.32 -5.12 0.24
N THR A 426 10.31 -5.85 0.72
CA THR A 426 9.45 -5.42 1.82
C THR A 426 9.93 -5.97 3.17
N PHE A 427 10.80 -6.98 3.16
CA PHE A 427 11.27 -7.72 4.34
C PHE A 427 10.14 -8.42 5.10
N GLU A 428 9.01 -8.62 4.43
CA GLU A 428 7.83 -9.31 4.93
C GLU A 428 7.62 -10.61 4.15
N THR A 429 7.03 -11.59 4.81
CA THR A 429 6.54 -12.79 4.15
C THR A 429 5.16 -12.50 3.60
N ILE A 430 5.00 -12.56 2.28
CA ILE A 430 3.74 -12.24 1.59
C ILE A 430 3.23 -13.52 0.93
N PRO A 431 2.28 -14.25 1.52
CA PRO A 431 1.73 -15.46 0.90
C PRO A 431 0.83 -15.09 -0.28
N LEU A 432 1.06 -15.69 -1.46
CA LEU A 432 0.39 -15.30 -2.70
C LEU A 432 -0.34 -16.46 -3.37
N SER A 433 -1.44 -16.15 -4.04
CA SER A 433 -2.10 -17.01 -5.02
C SER A 433 -1.49 -16.83 -6.42
N ARG A 434 -1.80 -17.75 -7.35
CA ARG A 434 -1.32 -17.69 -8.75
C ARG A 434 -1.71 -16.39 -9.47
N GLY A 435 -2.90 -15.88 -9.20
CA GLY A 435 -3.42 -14.59 -9.71
C GLY A 435 -2.75 -13.36 -9.07
N GLY A 436 -1.75 -13.56 -8.22
CA GLY A 436 -0.95 -12.48 -7.65
C GLY A 436 -1.66 -11.70 -6.55
N TRP A 437 -2.60 -12.33 -5.84
CA TRP A 437 -3.27 -11.76 -4.66
C TRP A 437 -2.69 -12.34 -3.38
N VAL A 438 -2.71 -11.56 -2.31
CA VAL A 438 -2.42 -12.10 -0.97
C VAL A 438 -3.44 -13.20 -0.66
N LYS A 439 -2.99 -14.27 -0.01
CA LYS A 439 -3.84 -15.37 0.45
C LYS A 439 -3.31 -15.93 1.76
N THR A 440 -3.87 -15.51 2.89
CA THR A 440 -3.34 -15.87 4.21
C THR A 440 -4.41 -16.01 5.28
N ARG A 441 -4.17 -16.90 6.25
CA ARG A 441 -4.98 -17.02 7.49
C ARG A 441 -4.42 -16.19 8.66
N ASP A 442 -3.27 -15.56 8.43
CA ASP A 442 -2.53 -14.77 9.42
C ASP A 442 -2.53 -13.29 9.02
N PHE A 443 -3.63 -12.80 8.45
CA PHE A 443 -3.75 -11.41 8.03
C PHE A 443 -3.88 -10.53 9.28
N TYR A 444 -2.78 -9.92 9.71
CA TYR A 444 -2.63 -9.22 10.99
C TYR A 444 -2.80 -10.06 12.28
N GLY A 445 -3.05 -11.37 12.15
CA GLY A 445 -2.80 -12.44 13.13
C GLY A 445 -3.62 -12.49 14.43
N ASP A 446 -4.27 -11.39 14.81
CA ASP A 446 -4.90 -11.24 16.13
C ASP A 446 -6.43 -10.99 16.05
N GLY A 447 -7.07 -11.07 17.23
CA GLY A 447 -8.46 -10.66 17.42
C GLY A 447 -9.48 -11.38 16.54
N ALA A 448 -10.43 -10.62 15.98
CA ALA A 448 -11.51 -11.21 15.18
C ALA A 448 -11.02 -11.79 13.84
N LEU A 449 -9.86 -11.36 13.33
CA LEU A 449 -9.26 -11.85 12.09
C LEU A 449 -8.53 -13.18 12.26
N LYS A 450 -8.28 -13.62 13.50
CA LYS A 450 -7.55 -14.85 13.77
C LYS A 450 -8.17 -16.05 13.05
N GLY A 451 -7.35 -16.70 12.23
CA GLY A 451 -7.70 -17.90 11.48
C GLY A 451 -8.55 -17.66 10.24
N VAL A 452 -8.97 -16.42 9.96
CA VAL A 452 -9.82 -16.10 8.81
C VAL A 452 -8.98 -16.06 7.54
N LEU A 453 -9.39 -16.80 6.50
CA LEU A 453 -8.70 -16.74 5.21
C LEU A 453 -9.04 -15.45 4.48
N VAL A 454 -8.07 -14.53 4.45
CA VAL A 454 -8.17 -13.24 3.76
C VAL A 454 -7.43 -13.31 2.43
N GLN A 455 -8.08 -12.80 1.39
CA GLN A 455 -7.51 -12.65 0.06
C GLN A 455 -7.64 -11.20 -0.43
N GLY A 456 -6.72 -10.75 -1.27
CA GLY A 456 -6.82 -9.45 -1.94
C GLY A 456 -5.52 -8.65 -1.93
N TRP A 457 -5.63 -7.32 -1.81
CA TRP A 457 -4.47 -6.43 -1.90
C TRP A 457 -4.67 -5.10 -1.14
N GLY A 458 -3.55 -4.43 -0.82
CA GLY A 458 -3.53 -3.11 -0.20
C GLY A 458 -2.71 -2.08 -1.00
N GLY A 459 -3.07 -0.81 -0.83
CA GLY A 459 -2.43 0.32 -1.50
C GLY A 459 -1.63 1.16 -0.54
N ALA A 460 -0.55 1.76 -1.05
CA ALA A 460 0.17 2.78 -0.32
C ALA A 460 -0.78 3.91 0.08
N GLY A 461 -0.67 4.38 1.31
CA GLY A 461 -1.54 5.43 1.84
C GLY A 461 -2.77 4.93 2.58
N GLY A 462 -3.13 3.64 2.50
CA GLY A 462 -4.12 3.01 3.38
C GLY A 462 -5.28 2.30 2.68
N SER A 463 -5.41 2.39 1.36
CA SER A 463 -6.51 1.73 0.65
C SER A 463 -6.43 0.21 0.75
N LEU A 464 -7.59 -0.45 0.84
CA LEU A 464 -7.71 -1.89 0.96
C LEU A 464 -8.82 -2.41 0.05
N VAL A 465 -8.60 -3.59 -0.52
CA VAL A 465 -9.61 -4.38 -1.22
C VAL A 465 -9.38 -5.85 -0.90
N LEU A 466 -10.31 -6.43 -0.15
CA LEU A 466 -10.16 -7.74 0.47
C LEU A 466 -11.45 -8.54 0.37
N TRP A 467 -11.32 -9.86 0.24
CA TRP A 467 -12.46 -10.77 0.30
C TRP A 467 -12.18 -11.98 1.18
N MET A 468 -13.26 -12.50 1.76
CA MET A 468 -13.24 -13.66 2.65
C MET A 468 -14.40 -14.59 2.26
N GLU A 469 -14.07 -15.67 1.55
CA GLU A 469 -15.07 -16.64 1.05
C GLU A 469 -15.86 -17.28 2.19
N GLU A 470 -15.19 -17.64 3.29
CA GLU A 470 -15.80 -18.33 4.44
C GLU A 470 -16.81 -17.47 5.21
N LEU A 471 -16.72 -16.15 5.08
CA LEU A 471 -17.66 -15.21 5.71
C LEU A 471 -18.59 -14.53 4.70
N GLY A 472 -18.40 -14.78 3.40
CA GLY A 472 -19.12 -14.13 2.31
C GLY A 472 -18.87 -12.62 2.22
N ILE A 473 -17.70 -12.13 2.66
CA ILE A 473 -17.41 -10.70 2.76
C ILE A 473 -16.61 -10.23 1.55
N GLY A 474 -17.07 -9.16 0.90
CA GLY A 474 -16.26 -8.25 0.08
C GLY A 474 -16.08 -6.93 0.82
N PHE A 475 -14.84 -6.46 0.99
CA PHE A 475 -14.49 -5.30 1.79
C PHE A 475 -13.59 -4.35 1.00
N SER A 476 -13.88 -3.06 1.04
CA SER A 476 -12.93 -2.03 0.60
C SER A 476 -13.03 -0.76 1.43
N TYR A 477 -11.87 -0.16 1.66
CA TYR A 477 -11.73 1.16 2.25
C TYR A 477 -10.76 1.97 1.40
N VAL A 478 -11.11 3.21 1.06
CA VAL A 478 -10.25 4.14 0.33
C VAL A 478 -10.29 5.51 1.02
N THR A 479 -9.17 6.21 0.99
CA THR A 479 -8.97 7.47 1.73
C THR A 479 -8.08 8.41 0.94
N ASN A 480 -8.30 9.73 1.08
CA ASN A 480 -7.40 10.76 0.57
C ASN A 480 -6.31 11.18 1.58
N ALA A 481 -6.31 10.62 2.79
CA ALA A 481 -5.32 10.88 3.81
C ALA A 481 -4.23 9.81 3.73
N PHE A 482 -3.07 10.15 3.16
CA PHE A 482 -1.99 9.19 2.97
C PHE A 482 -1.38 8.79 4.32
N GLY A 483 -1.46 7.51 4.69
CA GLY A 483 -0.87 6.96 5.91
C GLY A 483 0.66 7.03 5.93
N ALA A 484 1.27 6.81 7.10
CA ALA A 484 2.70 6.94 7.31
C ALA A 484 3.54 5.73 6.81
N ALA A 485 3.08 5.05 5.75
CA ALA A 485 3.69 3.86 5.17
C ALA A 485 3.93 2.72 6.20
N GLU A 486 2.87 2.30 6.88
CA GLU A 486 2.93 1.33 7.97
C GLU A 486 3.08 -0.12 7.51
N ALA A 487 2.46 -0.47 6.38
CA ALA A 487 2.59 -1.78 5.76
C ALA A 487 2.32 -1.69 4.25
N VAL A 488 2.70 -2.74 3.52
CA VAL A 488 2.40 -2.89 2.08
C VAL A 488 0.91 -3.16 1.87
N LEU A 489 0.26 -3.77 2.85
CA LEU A 489 -1.13 -4.24 2.78
C LEU A 489 -2.08 -3.35 3.58
N GLY A 490 -2.07 -2.04 3.31
CA GLY A 490 -2.93 -1.05 3.99
C GLY A 490 -2.34 -0.55 5.30
N ASP A 491 -3.17 0.12 6.11
CA ASP A 491 -2.77 0.71 7.39
C ASP A 491 -3.72 0.38 8.54
N PHE A 492 -3.46 0.94 9.72
CA PHE A 492 -4.24 0.69 10.92
C PHE A 492 -5.75 1.00 10.75
N ARG A 493 -6.12 2.00 9.94
CA ARG A 493 -7.52 2.44 9.77
C ARG A 493 -8.29 1.34 9.06
N GLY A 494 -7.76 0.92 7.91
CA GLY A 494 -8.33 -0.16 7.12
C GLY A 494 -8.35 -1.49 7.87
N LYS A 495 -7.26 -1.83 8.59
CA LYS A 495 -7.18 -3.02 9.44
C LYS A 495 -8.28 -3.05 10.50
N ASN A 496 -8.41 -1.97 11.27
CA ASN A 496 -9.36 -1.93 12.39
C ASN A 496 -10.82 -1.88 11.90
N LEU A 497 -11.09 -1.25 10.76
CA LEU A 497 -12.39 -1.34 10.07
C LEU A 497 -12.70 -2.78 9.68
N LEU A 498 -11.76 -3.47 9.03
CA LEU A 498 -11.91 -4.87 8.63
C LEU A 498 -12.15 -5.78 9.84
N GLU A 499 -11.38 -5.63 10.91
CA GLU A 499 -11.54 -6.44 12.13
C GLU A 499 -12.95 -6.31 12.71
N LYS A 500 -13.49 -5.08 12.76
CA LYS A 500 -14.85 -4.82 13.23
C LYS A 500 -15.92 -5.41 12.30
N VAL A 501 -15.71 -5.35 10.99
CA VAL A 501 -16.59 -5.99 10.01
C VAL A 501 -16.61 -7.51 10.21
N VAL A 502 -15.44 -8.13 10.39
CA VAL A 502 -15.32 -9.57 10.64
C VAL A 502 -15.95 -9.95 11.97
N GLN A 503 -15.74 -9.15 13.01
CA GLN A 503 -16.40 -9.34 14.31
C GLN A 503 -17.92 -9.30 14.15
N ALA A 504 -18.45 -8.23 13.54
CA ALA A 504 -19.89 -8.06 13.30
C ALA A 504 -20.48 -9.24 12.52
N ARG A 505 -19.77 -9.72 11.49
CA ARG A 505 -20.21 -10.89 10.71
C ARG A 505 -20.18 -12.19 11.51
N LYS A 506 -19.16 -12.39 12.36
CA LYS A 506 -19.11 -13.55 13.25
C LYS A 506 -20.24 -13.52 14.29
N GLU A 507 -20.57 -12.35 14.85
CA GLU A 507 -21.73 -12.17 15.74
C GLU A 507 -23.04 -12.48 15.01
N GLU A 508 -23.22 -11.95 13.79
CA GLU A 508 -24.38 -12.22 12.94
C GLU A 508 -24.56 -13.73 12.65
N LEU A 509 -23.47 -14.47 12.53
CA LEU A 509 -23.45 -15.92 12.29
C LEU A 509 -23.51 -16.76 13.57
N GLY A 510 -23.48 -16.16 14.77
CA GLY A 510 -23.44 -16.87 16.05
C GLY A 510 -22.13 -17.64 16.30
N LEU A 511 -21.00 -17.13 15.78
CA LEU A 511 -19.66 -17.74 15.89
C LEU A 511 -18.85 -17.20 17.08
N LEU A 512 -19.41 -16.30 17.89
CA LEU A 512 -18.77 -15.64 19.04
C LEU A 512 -19.55 -15.81 20.35
#